data_AF-A0AAV7IVF4-F1
#
_entry.id   AF-A0AAV7IVF4-F1
#
_cell.length_a   1.000
_cell.length_b   1.000
_cell.length_c   1.000
_cell.angle_alpha   90.00
_cell.angle_beta   90.00
_cell.angle_gamma   90.00
#
_symmetry.space_group_name_H-M   'P 1'
#
loop_
_entity.id
_entity.type
_entity.pdbx_description
1 polymer ?
#
loop_
_entity_poly.entity_id
_entity_poly.type
_entity_poly.pdbx_seq_one_letter_code
_entity_poly.pdbx_strand_id
1 'polypeptide(L)'
;MHYRTNEFACDRYKQTITPLKTEDIEIEEIGRREQLSEIDISGVNRLYNCSDCRKLLEGDHGTFNVTNDVNTSSSSTKHCEWRIVKATSDEVVFYILNLSIPESEGCRTNYLRVNDESKMDSLYANLCGQGGWEEVGSRTNQLLITYHTNTFNSKHFGFNGCFRKHCGGDIEMQDGKEYYLESPGFQISIQLTNGAFDI
;
A
#
# COMPACT_ATOMS: atom_id res chain seq x y z
N MET A 1 -15.98 14.07 -8.60
CA MET A 1 -16.80 14.54 -9.76
C MET A 1 -16.31 13.89 -11.05
N HIS A 2 -17.11 13.04 -11.70
CA HIS A 2 -16.69 12.30 -12.91
C HIS A 2 -16.67 13.13 -14.21
N TYR A 3 -17.08 14.38 -14.15
CA TYR A 3 -17.23 15.26 -15.30
C TYR A 3 -16.06 16.24 -15.41
N ARG A 4 -15.75 16.67 -16.64
CA ARG A 4 -14.73 17.71 -16.87
C ARG A 4 -15.22 19.06 -16.33
N THR A 5 -14.31 19.99 -16.09
CA THR A 5 -14.63 21.32 -15.53
C THR A 5 -15.55 22.17 -16.41
N ASN A 6 -15.65 21.86 -17.71
CA ASN A 6 -16.50 22.52 -18.70
C ASN A 6 -17.69 21.64 -19.12
N GLU A 7 -17.92 20.52 -18.43
CA GLU A 7 -19.06 19.68 -18.74
C GLU A 7 -20.35 20.46 -18.54
N PHE A 8 -21.28 20.33 -19.49
CA PHE A 8 -22.54 21.06 -19.54
C PHE A 8 -22.41 22.59 -19.72
N ALA A 9 -21.23 23.12 -20.08
CA ALA A 9 -21.08 24.53 -20.42
C ALA A 9 -21.73 24.86 -21.77
N CYS A 10 -22.44 25.99 -21.84
CA CYS A 10 -22.91 26.54 -23.13
C CYS A 10 -21.75 26.88 -24.07
N ASP A 11 -20.64 27.33 -23.50
CA ASP A 11 -19.37 27.56 -24.20
C ASP A 11 -18.35 26.53 -23.72
N ARG A 12 -17.91 25.63 -24.60
CA ARG A 12 -16.97 24.55 -24.27
C ARG A 12 -15.61 25.06 -23.82
N TYR A 13 -15.27 26.33 -24.05
CA TYR A 13 -14.01 26.92 -23.59
C TYR A 13 -14.12 27.56 -22.20
N LYS A 14 -15.30 27.56 -21.59
CA LYS A 14 -15.54 28.13 -20.25
C LYS A 14 -15.88 27.02 -19.26
N GLN A 15 -15.24 27.08 -18.10
CA GLN A 15 -15.56 26.17 -16.99
C GLN A 15 -16.93 26.55 -16.40
N THR A 16 -17.72 25.55 -16.00
CA THR A 16 -19.02 25.75 -15.33
C THR A 16 -18.87 26.01 -13.84
N ILE A 17 -17.77 25.52 -13.25
CA ILE A 17 -17.45 25.67 -11.83
C ILE A 17 -15.98 26.06 -11.73
N THR A 18 -15.69 27.14 -11.01
CA THR A 18 -14.32 27.59 -10.75
C THR A 18 -14.15 27.73 -9.24
N PRO A 19 -13.14 27.09 -8.63
CA PRO A 19 -12.86 27.22 -7.20
C PRO A 19 -12.52 28.68 -6.86
N LEU A 20 -13.01 29.15 -5.71
CA LEU A 20 -12.65 30.47 -5.20
C LEU A 20 -11.19 30.46 -4.75
N LYS A 21 -10.34 31.28 -5.39
CA LYS A 21 -8.96 31.45 -4.96
C LYS A 21 -8.95 32.25 -3.65
N THR A 22 -8.39 31.68 -2.60
CA THR A 22 -8.05 32.40 -1.36
C THR A 22 -6.54 32.31 -1.19
N GLU A 23 -5.88 33.32 -0.62
CA GLU A 23 -4.41 33.38 -0.54
C GLU A 23 -3.78 32.15 0.14
N ASP A 24 -4.54 31.45 0.98
CA ASP A 24 -4.09 30.28 1.75
C ASP A 24 -4.53 28.91 1.19
N ILE A 25 -5.23 28.85 0.05
CA ILE A 25 -5.79 27.60 -0.46
C ILE A 25 -5.19 27.27 -1.84
N GLU A 26 -4.32 26.27 -1.87
CA GLU A 26 -3.96 25.59 -3.11
C GLU A 26 -5.22 24.93 -3.69
N ILE A 27 -5.59 25.32 -4.91
CA ILE A 27 -6.75 24.77 -5.58
C ILE A 27 -6.37 23.42 -6.19
N GLU A 28 -6.93 22.35 -5.66
CA GLU A 28 -6.90 21.04 -6.32
C GLU A 28 -7.72 21.07 -7.62
N GLU A 29 -7.19 20.46 -8.68
CA GLU A 29 -7.89 20.39 -9.97
C GLU A 29 -9.13 19.49 -9.89
N ILE A 30 -10.32 20.11 -9.95
CA ILE A 30 -11.60 19.39 -9.97
C ILE A 30 -11.73 18.58 -11.27
N GLY A 31 -12.06 17.29 -11.16
CA GLY A 31 -12.43 16.46 -12.31
C GLY A 31 -11.28 15.70 -12.98
N ARG A 32 -10.08 15.72 -12.40
CA ARG A 32 -9.04 14.74 -12.73
C ARG A 32 -9.52 13.35 -12.30
N ARG A 33 -9.83 12.48 -13.27
CA ARG A 33 -10.15 11.06 -13.03
C ARG A 33 -8.90 10.24 -12.66
N GLU A 34 -7.98 10.83 -11.91
CA GLU A 34 -6.75 10.17 -11.48
C GLU A 34 -7.03 9.22 -10.31
N GLN A 35 -7.77 9.70 -9.30
CA GLN A 35 -8.19 8.91 -8.15
C GLN A 35 -9.53 9.39 -7.58
N LEU A 36 -10.15 8.57 -6.75
CA LEU A 36 -11.35 8.96 -5.99
C LEU A 36 -10.95 9.97 -4.89
N SER A 37 -11.81 10.96 -4.64
CA SER A 37 -11.61 11.89 -3.52
C SER A 37 -11.84 11.20 -2.18
N GLU A 38 -11.32 11.75 -1.08
CA GLU A 38 -11.56 11.20 0.26
C GLU A 38 -13.05 11.12 0.61
N ILE A 39 -13.84 12.10 0.14
CA ILE A 39 -15.29 12.14 0.33
C ILE A 39 -15.96 11.01 -0.46
N ASP A 40 -15.57 10.80 -1.71
CA ASP A 40 -16.10 9.72 -2.54
C ASP A 40 -15.77 8.34 -1.93
N ILE A 41 -14.53 8.14 -1.49
CA ILE A 41 -14.07 6.91 -0.82
C ILE A 41 -14.87 6.66 0.46
N SER A 42 -15.04 7.69 1.30
CA SER A 42 -15.82 7.59 2.54
C SER A 42 -17.29 7.25 2.27
N GLY A 43 -17.90 7.86 1.25
CA GLY A 43 -19.28 7.58 0.84
C GLY A 43 -19.47 6.13 0.37
N VAL A 44 -18.55 5.62 -0.46
CA VAL A 44 -18.57 4.24 -0.94
C VAL A 44 -18.31 3.25 0.20
N ASN A 45 -17.34 3.52 1.07
CA ASN A 45 -17.06 2.67 2.24
C ASN A 45 -18.28 2.54 3.14
N ARG A 46 -18.98 3.65 3.41
CA ARG A 46 -20.22 3.65 4.18
C ARG A 46 -21.35 2.89 3.50
N LEU A 47 -21.48 3.01 2.17
CA LEU A 47 -22.53 2.34 1.40
C LEU A 47 -22.34 0.81 1.39
N TYR A 48 -21.11 0.34 1.27
CA TYR A 48 -20.77 -1.10 1.19
C TYR A 48 -20.28 -1.70 2.51
N ASN A 49 -20.32 -0.93 3.60
CA ASN A 49 -19.85 -1.36 4.93
C ASN A 49 -18.38 -1.85 4.92
N CYS A 50 -17.53 -1.17 4.15
CA CYS A 50 -16.09 -1.44 4.12
C CYS A 50 -15.43 -0.96 5.41
N SER A 51 -14.42 -1.69 5.89
CA SER A 51 -13.62 -1.26 7.04
C SER A 51 -12.80 -0.03 6.70
N ASP A 52 -12.81 0.99 7.58
CA ASP A 52 -12.15 2.28 7.36
C ASP A 52 -10.63 2.20 7.16
N CYS A 53 -10.00 1.13 7.67
CA CYS A 53 -8.55 0.96 7.64
C CYS A 53 -8.07 -0.02 6.55
N ARG A 54 -8.96 -0.54 5.68
CA ARG A 54 -8.53 -1.34 4.54
C ARG A 54 -8.01 -0.43 3.43
N LYS A 55 -6.78 -0.64 2.95
CA LYS A 55 -6.18 0.18 1.88
C LYS A 55 -5.37 -0.63 0.88
N LEU A 56 -5.46 -0.26 -0.40
CA LEU A 56 -4.53 -0.68 -1.45
C LEU A 56 -3.40 0.36 -1.53
N LEU A 57 -2.16 -0.08 -1.51
CA LEU A 57 -0.97 0.77 -1.49
C LEU A 57 -0.22 0.62 -2.82
N GLU A 58 -0.54 1.50 -3.77
CA GLU A 58 -0.01 1.43 -5.14
C GLU A 58 1.27 2.27 -5.35
N GLY A 59 1.53 3.26 -4.48
CA GLY A 59 2.71 4.14 -4.57
C GLY A 59 4.03 3.40 -4.33
N ASP A 60 5.15 3.85 -4.92
CA ASP A 60 6.47 3.19 -4.84
C ASP A 60 7.05 3.10 -3.42
N HIS A 61 6.57 3.94 -2.53
CA HIS A 61 6.84 3.87 -1.11
C HIS A 61 5.60 4.36 -0.37
N GLY A 62 5.52 4.03 0.92
CA GLY A 62 4.45 4.55 1.74
C GLY A 62 4.62 4.15 3.19
N THR A 63 3.91 4.86 4.06
CA THR A 63 3.82 4.56 5.49
C THR A 63 2.36 4.34 5.84
N PHE A 64 2.11 3.37 6.69
CA PHE A 64 0.77 3.06 7.16
C PHE A 64 0.84 2.63 8.63
N ASN A 65 -0.19 2.99 9.37
CA ASN A 65 -0.24 2.75 10.80
C ASN A 65 -1.68 2.45 11.25
N VAL A 66 -1.75 1.90 12.46
CA VAL A 66 -2.96 1.86 13.27
C VAL A 66 -2.61 2.41 14.63
N THR A 67 -3.29 3.48 15.01
CA THR A 67 -3.27 4.01 16.38
C THR A 67 -4.39 3.38 17.19
N ASN A 68 -4.08 3.01 18.44
CA ASN A 68 -5.10 2.71 19.43
C ASN A 68 -5.57 4.02 20.07
N ASP A 69 -6.27 4.86 19.31
CA ASP A 69 -6.86 6.08 19.85
C ASP A 69 -8.01 5.75 20.80
N VAL A 70 -7.92 6.32 22.00
CA VAL A 70 -8.87 6.17 23.12
C VAL A 70 -10.26 6.76 22.79
N ASN A 71 -10.33 7.62 21.78
CA ASN A 71 -11.53 8.38 21.42
C ASN A 71 -12.35 7.78 20.27
N THR A 72 -11.86 6.75 19.58
CA THR A 72 -12.65 6.02 18.56
C THR A 72 -13.48 4.91 19.22
N SER A 73 -14.77 5.18 19.33
CA SER A 73 -15.80 4.41 20.02
C SER A 73 -15.98 2.95 19.53
N SER A 74 -16.05 2.06 20.53
CA SER A 74 -17.00 0.95 20.69
C SER A 74 -16.86 -0.39 19.94
N SER A 75 -15.79 -0.67 19.21
CA SER A 75 -15.47 -2.06 18.85
C SER A 75 -14.22 -2.50 19.60
N SER A 76 -14.35 -3.52 20.45
CA SER A 76 -13.20 -4.19 21.06
C SER A 76 -12.29 -4.83 20.00
N THR A 77 -12.84 -5.06 18.80
CA THR A 77 -12.15 -5.70 17.69
C THR A 77 -11.79 -4.71 16.60
N LYS A 78 -10.50 -4.60 16.28
CA LYS A 78 -9.98 -3.88 15.11
C LYS A 78 -9.35 -4.89 14.15
N HIS A 79 -9.77 -4.83 12.90
CA HIS A 79 -9.25 -5.65 11.80
C HIS A 79 -8.92 -4.73 10.63
N CYS A 80 -7.64 -4.61 10.30
CA CYS A 80 -7.13 -3.74 9.26
C CYS A 80 -6.26 -4.53 8.28
N GLU A 81 -6.38 -4.18 7.01
CA GLU A 81 -5.71 -4.90 5.92
C GLU A 81 -5.08 -3.90 4.96
N TRP A 82 -3.79 -4.08 4.69
CA TRP A 82 -3.09 -3.32 3.65
C TRP A 82 -2.57 -4.27 2.61
N ARG A 83 -2.93 -3.97 1.36
CA ARG A 83 -2.49 -4.73 0.20
C ARG A 83 -1.47 -3.90 -0.55
N ILE A 84 -0.26 -4.43 -0.74
CA ILE A 84 0.77 -3.80 -1.57
C ILE A 84 0.88 -4.64 -2.84
N VAL A 85 0.66 -4.03 -3.99
CA VAL A 85 0.70 -4.70 -5.29
C VAL A 85 1.63 -3.92 -6.21
N LYS A 86 2.60 -4.63 -6.80
CA LYS A 86 3.59 -4.11 -7.75
C LYS A 86 3.63 -4.92 -9.03
N ALA A 87 4.32 -4.36 -10.03
CA ALA A 87 4.56 -5.08 -11.28
C ALA A 87 5.33 -6.38 -11.00
N THR A 88 5.19 -7.36 -11.89
CA THR A 88 5.79 -8.69 -11.71
C THR A 88 7.32 -8.68 -11.63
N SER A 89 7.97 -7.65 -12.16
CA SER A 89 9.43 -7.47 -12.12
C SER A 89 9.92 -6.62 -10.93
N ASP A 90 9.01 -6.14 -10.08
CA ASP A 90 9.34 -5.36 -8.89
C ASP A 90 9.28 -6.22 -7.63
N GLU A 91 10.12 -5.88 -6.65
CA GLU A 91 10.07 -6.45 -5.31
C GLU A 91 9.63 -5.40 -4.28
N VAL A 92 9.03 -5.84 -3.16
CA VAL A 92 8.58 -4.94 -2.09
C VAL A 92 9.28 -5.26 -0.79
N VAL A 93 10.07 -4.31 -0.31
CA VAL A 93 10.67 -4.42 1.01
C VAL A 93 9.77 -3.72 2.03
N PHE A 94 9.37 -4.46 3.07
CA PHE A 94 8.50 -3.99 4.15
C PHE A 94 9.25 -3.95 5.48
N TYR A 95 9.07 -2.85 6.23
CA TYR A 95 9.70 -2.58 7.50
C TYR A 95 8.65 -2.32 8.58
N ILE A 96 8.86 -2.90 9.77
CA ILE A 96 8.06 -2.60 10.95
C ILE A 96 8.83 -1.58 11.78
N LEU A 97 8.37 -0.33 11.75
CA LEU A 97 8.98 0.74 12.52
C LEU A 97 8.71 0.56 14.01
N ASN A 98 7.45 0.30 14.38
CA ASN A 98 7.04 0.05 15.75
C ASN A 98 5.82 -0.87 15.80
N LEU A 99 5.81 -1.80 16.75
CA LEU A 99 4.66 -2.62 17.09
C LEU A 99 4.47 -2.69 18.59
N SER A 100 3.22 -2.59 19.00
CA SER A 100 2.77 -2.84 20.35
C SER A 100 1.36 -3.38 20.27
N ILE A 101 1.28 -4.71 20.36
CA ILE A 101 0.04 -5.50 20.36
C ILE A 101 0.06 -6.39 21.62
N PRO A 102 -1.09 -6.63 22.29
CA PRO A 102 -1.16 -7.59 23.38
C PRO A 102 -0.63 -8.97 22.97
N GLU A 103 0.24 -9.56 23.79
CA GLU A 103 0.76 -10.91 23.54
C GLU A 103 -0.35 -11.97 23.68
N SER A 104 -0.24 -13.03 22.88
CA SER A 104 -1.08 -14.20 22.98
C SER A 104 -0.31 -15.44 22.56
N GLU A 105 -0.73 -16.61 23.04
CA GLU A 105 -0.07 -17.88 22.69
C GLU A 105 -0.06 -18.08 21.17
N GLY A 106 1.14 -18.09 20.58
CA GLY A 106 1.34 -18.20 19.13
C GLY A 106 0.78 -17.03 18.30
N CYS A 107 0.54 -15.86 18.91
CA CYS A 107 -0.05 -14.69 18.25
C CYS A 107 -1.36 -15.05 17.51
N ARG A 108 -2.28 -15.74 18.20
CA ARG A 108 -3.53 -16.23 17.63
C ARG A 108 -4.69 -15.25 17.80
N THR A 109 -4.77 -14.55 18.92
CA THR A 109 -5.90 -13.64 19.24
C THR A 109 -5.62 -12.21 18.81
N ASN A 110 -4.38 -11.76 19.00
CA ASN A 110 -3.90 -10.46 18.56
C ASN A 110 -2.61 -10.66 17.77
N TYR A 111 -2.54 -10.09 16.57
CA TYR A 111 -1.42 -10.30 15.68
C TYR A 111 -1.28 -9.22 14.61
N LEU A 112 -0.04 -9.05 14.17
CA LEU A 112 0.32 -8.50 12.87
C LEU A 112 0.81 -9.66 12.01
N ARG A 113 0.10 -9.92 10.91
CA ARG A 113 0.43 -10.97 9.96
C ARG A 113 0.90 -10.36 8.64
N VAL A 114 1.96 -10.92 8.08
CA VAL A 114 2.50 -10.55 6.77
C VAL A 114 2.48 -11.78 5.89
N ASN A 115 1.66 -11.74 4.84
CA ASN A 115 1.49 -12.81 3.87
C ASN A 115 2.02 -12.37 2.51
N ASP A 116 2.64 -13.32 1.81
CA ASP A 116 2.92 -13.20 0.38
C ASP A 116 1.68 -13.64 -0.40
N GLU A 117 1.07 -12.72 -1.15
CA GLU A 117 -0.09 -13.07 -1.97
C GLU A 117 0.29 -13.63 -3.33
N SER A 118 1.56 -13.56 -3.73
CA SER A 118 2.04 -14.15 -4.98
C SER A 118 2.12 -15.69 -4.92
N LYS A 119 2.17 -16.26 -3.70
CA LYS A 119 2.27 -17.69 -3.44
C LYS A 119 1.18 -18.14 -2.49
N MET A 120 0.50 -19.23 -2.81
CA MET A 120 -0.45 -19.85 -1.87
C MET A 120 0.26 -20.23 -0.57
N ASP A 121 -0.40 -19.91 0.56
CA ASP A 121 0.00 -20.28 1.93
C ASP A 121 1.40 -19.83 2.37
N SER A 122 1.94 -18.77 1.76
CA SER A 122 3.23 -18.20 2.15
C SER A 122 3.05 -17.12 3.23
N LEU A 123 3.51 -17.45 4.44
CA LEU A 123 3.51 -16.58 5.61
C LEU A 123 4.93 -16.09 5.90
N TYR A 124 5.16 -14.79 5.84
CA TYR A 124 6.43 -14.18 6.22
C TYR A 124 6.58 -14.05 7.73
N ALA A 125 5.55 -13.50 8.37
CA ALA A 125 5.60 -13.21 9.79
C ALA A 125 4.22 -13.22 10.44
N ASN A 126 4.14 -13.71 11.68
CA ASN A 126 2.98 -13.59 12.55
C ASN A 126 3.47 -13.13 13.92
N LEU A 127 3.29 -11.84 14.22
CA LEU A 127 3.95 -11.13 15.31
C LEU A 127 2.94 -10.57 16.30
N CYS A 128 3.30 -10.55 17.58
CA CYS A 128 2.57 -9.90 18.66
C CYS A 128 3.57 -9.49 19.75
N GLY A 129 3.13 -8.70 20.73
CA GLY A 129 4.01 -8.11 21.74
C GLY A 129 4.52 -6.73 21.34
N GLN A 130 5.63 -6.33 21.96
CA GLN A 130 6.27 -5.04 21.75
C GLN A 130 7.63 -5.21 21.09
N GLY A 131 7.87 -4.44 20.03
CA GLY A 131 9.14 -4.45 19.32
C GLY A 131 9.12 -3.54 18.09
N GLY A 132 10.30 -3.20 17.60
CA GLY A 132 10.53 -2.76 16.23
C GLY A 132 11.38 -3.83 15.55
N TRP A 133 11.06 -4.19 14.31
CA TRP A 133 11.82 -5.22 13.60
C TRP A 133 12.45 -4.66 12.33
N GLU A 134 13.76 -4.89 12.23
CA GLU A 134 14.53 -4.69 11.02
C GLU A 134 13.99 -5.61 9.93
N GLU A 135 13.50 -5.01 8.85
CA GLU A 135 13.12 -5.61 7.58
C GLU A 135 12.40 -6.97 7.68
N VAL A 136 11.06 -6.95 7.59
CA VAL A 136 10.28 -8.19 7.50
C VAL A 136 10.33 -8.80 6.10
N GLY A 137 10.82 -8.03 5.12
CA GLY A 137 11.41 -8.51 3.86
C GLY A 137 10.50 -9.36 2.97
N SER A 138 10.10 -8.83 1.81
CA SER A 138 9.60 -9.67 0.71
C SER A 138 10.43 -9.43 -0.55
N ARG A 139 10.82 -10.51 -1.20
CA ARG A 139 11.25 -10.50 -2.60
C ARG A 139 10.06 -10.82 -3.50
N THR A 140 8.90 -10.26 -3.16
CA THR A 140 7.65 -10.51 -3.89
C THR A 140 7.04 -9.19 -4.31
N ASN A 141 6.21 -9.26 -5.33
CA ASN A 141 5.50 -8.12 -5.86
C ASN A 141 4.14 -7.90 -5.19
N GLN A 142 3.70 -8.82 -4.31
CA GLN A 142 2.38 -8.77 -3.69
C GLN A 142 2.45 -9.16 -2.21
N LEU A 143 2.04 -8.24 -1.34
CA LEU A 143 1.98 -8.44 0.11
C LEU A 143 0.60 -8.10 0.66
N LEU A 144 0.14 -8.93 1.58
CA LEU A 144 -1.02 -8.65 2.43
C LEU A 144 -0.56 -8.54 3.88
N ILE A 145 -0.75 -7.36 4.46
CA ILE A 145 -0.49 -7.09 5.87
C ILE A 145 -1.83 -7.03 6.59
N THR A 146 -2.02 -7.89 7.59
CA THR A 146 -3.24 -7.96 8.39
C THR A 146 -2.93 -7.63 9.84
N TYR A 147 -3.57 -6.59 10.37
CA TYR A 147 -3.56 -6.26 11.78
C TYR A 147 -4.89 -6.67 12.40
N HIS A 148 -4.84 -7.50 13.42
CA HIS A 148 -6.02 -7.92 14.18
C HIS A 148 -5.78 -7.77 15.67
N THR A 149 -6.69 -7.12 16.37
CA THR A 149 -6.78 -7.15 17.84
C THR A 149 -8.24 -7.27 18.24
N ASN A 150 -8.53 -8.12 19.23
CA ASN A 150 -9.85 -8.21 19.87
C ASN A 150 -9.85 -7.60 21.29
N THR A 151 -8.73 -7.03 21.70
CA THR A 151 -8.53 -6.44 23.02
C THR A 151 -8.07 -5.00 22.88
N PHE A 152 -8.91 -4.07 23.35
CA PHE A 152 -8.51 -2.67 23.47
C PHE A 152 -7.77 -2.49 24.79
N ASN A 153 -6.50 -2.09 24.73
CA ASN A 153 -5.68 -1.84 25.91
C ASN A 153 -4.85 -0.58 25.68
N SER A 154 -5.05 0.42 26.53
CA SER A 154 -4.36 1.72 26.46
C SER A 154 -2.84 1.62 26.66
N LYS A 155 -2.32 0.46 27.10
CA LYS A 155 -0.87 0.19 27.18
C LYS A 155 -0.23 -0.09 25.81
N HIS A 156 -1.04 -0.40 24.80
CA HIS A 156 -0.56 -0.77 23.47
C HIS A 156 -0.85 0.33 22.46
N PHE A 157 0.20 0.89 21.84
CA PHE A 157 0.08 2.04 20.93
C PHE A 157 -0.31 1.66 19.49
N GLY A 158 -0.30 0.36 19.16
CA GLY A 158 -0.69 -0.14 17.84
C GLY A 158 0.51 -0.48 16.95
N PHE A 159 0.43 -0.13 15.67
CA PHE A 159 1.39 -0.55 14.65
C PHE A 159 1.76 0.61 13.74
N ASN A 160 3.04 0.70 13.35
CA ASN A 160 3.52 1.58 12.30
C ASN A 160 4.54 0.84 11.44
N GLY A 161 4.33 0.85 10.13
CA GLY A 161 5.23 0.24 9.16
C GLY A 161 5.34 1.07 7.89
N CYS A 162 6.41 0.83 7.15
CA CYS A 162 6.63 1.45 5.85
C CYS A 162 7.10 0.41 4.84
N PHE A 163 6.88 0.71 3.57
CA PHE A 163 7.32 -0.14 2.47
C PHE A 163 8.01 0.69 1.40
N ARG A 164 8.87 0.03 0.63
CA ARG A 164 9.53 0.61 -0.53
C ARG A 164 9.67 -0.44 -1.62
N LYS A 165 9.40 -0.02 -2.85
CA LYS A 165 9.70 -0.77 -4.06
C LYS A 165 11.22 -0.93 -4.20
N HIS A 166 11.64 -2.14 -4.47
CA HIS A 166 13.00 -2.50 -4.78
C HIS A 166 13.03 -3.05 -6.21
N CYS A 167 13.96 -2.55 -7.02
CA CYS A 167 14.17 -3.00 -8.38
C CYS A 167 15.67 -3.24 -8.59
N GLY A 168 15.99 -4.23 -9.44
CA GLY A 168 17.36 -4.67 -9.71
C GLY A 168 17.81 -5.82 -8.82
N GLY A 169 19.05 -6.29 -9.05
CA GLY A 169 19.67 -7.40 -8.36
C GLY A 169 20.86 -7.94 -9.14
N ASP A 170 21.65 -8.82 -8.52
CA ASP A 170 22.75 -9.50 -9.19
C ASP A 170 22.23 -10.67 -10.04
N ILE A 171 22.73 -10.80 -11.27
CA ILE A 171 22.29 -11.84 -12.21
C ILE A 171 23.48 -12.75 -12.49
N GLU A 172 23.38 -14.00 -12.05
CA GLU A 172 24.31 -15.05 -12.46
C GLU A 172 23.86 -15.68 -13.77
N MET A 173 24.63 -15.42 -14.82
CA MET A 173 24.37 -15.95 -16.16
C MET A 173 24.94 -17.37 -16.28
N GLN A 174 24.11 -18.32 -16.72
CA GLN A 174 24.49 -19.69 -17.07
C GLN A 174 24.66 -19.78 -18.58
N ASP A 175 25.73 -20.43 -19.02
CA ASP A 175 26.04 -20.61 -20.43
C ASP A 175 24.91 -21.35 -21.16
N GLY A 176 24.46 -20.81 -22.29
CA GLY A 176 23.41 -21.39 -23.13
C GLY A 176 21.96 -21.08 -22.74
N LYS A 177 21.70 -20.20 -21.76
CA LYS A 177 20.36 -19.66 -21.48
C LYS A 177 20.23 -18.21 -21.95
N GLU A 178 19.07 -17.88 -22.51
CA GLU A 178 18.69 -16.49 -22.79
C GLU A 178 18.16 -15.81 -21.54
N TYR A 179 18.61 -14.58 -21.31
CA TYR A 179 18.16 -13.74 -20.20
C TYR A 179 17.51 -12.48 -20.76
N TYR A 180 16.43 -12.04 -20.13
CA TYR A 180 15.70 -10.84 -20.53
C TYR A 180 15.61 -9.89 -19.33
N LEU A 181 15.97 -8.62 -19.53
CA LEU A 181 15.77 -7.55 -18.55
C LEU A 181 14.50 -6.77 -18.90
N GLU A 182 13.63 -6.62 -17.92
CA GLU A 182 12.39 -5.84 -18.05
C GLU A 182 12.40 -4.67 -17.08
N SER A 183 12.35 -3.46 -17.62
CA SER A 183 12.10 -2.26 -16.82
C SER A 183 10.62 -2.22 -16.42
N PRO A 184 10.27 -1.97 -15.14
CA PRO A 184 8.88 -1.91 -14.69
C PRO A 184 8.07 -0.92 -15.54
N GLY A 185 6.97 -1.39 -16.13
CA GLY A 185 6.08 -0.58 -16.96
C GLY A 185 6.54 -0.37 -18.42
N PHE A 186 7.65 -0.98 -18.84
CA PHE A 186 8.13 -0.92 -20.22
C PHE A 186 7.65 -2.15 -21.00
N GLN A 187 7.10 -1.96 -22.21
CA GLN A 187 6.50 -3.03 -23.01
C GLN A 187 7.52 -3.88 -23.79
N ILE A 188 8.82 -3.65 -23.61
CA ILE A 188 9.89 -4.30 -24.35
C ILE A 188 10.91 -4.86 -23.36
N SER A 189 11.23 -6.14 -23.49
CA SER A 189 12.30 -6.78 -22.74
C SER A 189 13.62 -6.69 -23.52
N ILE A 190 14.74 -6.48 -22.81
CA ILE A 190 16.09 -6.40 -23.40
C ILE A 190 16.75 -7.76 -23.25
N GLN A 191 17.05 -8.43 -24.36
CA GLN A 191 17.79 -9.69 -24.33
C GLN A 191 19.26 -9.45 -24.01
N LEU A 192 19.76 -10.09 -22.96
CA LEU A 192 21.18 -10.12 -22.63
C LEU A 192 21.87 -11.17 -23.51
N THR A 193 22.87 -10.74 -24.26
CA THR A 193 23.75 -11.64 -25.02
C THR A 193 25.12 -11.68 -24.36
N ASN A 194 25.79 -12.84 -24.41
CA ASN A 194 27.17 -12.98 -23.93
C ASN A 194 28.11 -12.22 -24.89
N GLY A 195 28.27 -10.92 -24.64
CA GLY A 195 29.13 -10.03 -25.41
C GLY A 195 29.01 -8.61 -24.87
N ALA A 196 30.16 -7.96 -24.62
CA ALA A 196 30.27 -6.64 -24.02
C ALA A 196 29.24 -5.63 -24.58
N PHE A 197 28.48 -5.00 -23.69
CA PHE A 197 27.71 -3.80 -24.01
C PHE A 197 28.68 -2.61 -23.98
N ASP A 198 29.11 -2.15 -25.16
CA ASP A 198 29.53 -0.76 -25.33
C ASP A 198 28.27 0.09 -25.55
N ILE A 199 28.18 1.20 -24.80
CA ILE A 199 27.12 2.22 -24.88
C ILE A 199 27.42 3.15 -26.06
#